data_AF-A0A2N6BX63-F1
#
_entry.id   AF-A0A2N6BX63-F1
#
_cell.length_a   1.000
_cell.length_b   1.000
_cell.length_c   1.000
_cell.angle_alpha   90.00
_cell.angle_beta   90.00
_cell.angle_gamma   90.00
#
_symmetry.space_group_name_H-M   'P 1'
#
loop_
_entity.id
_entity.type
_entity.pdbx_description
1 polymer ?
#
loop_
_entity_poly.entity_id
_entity_poly.type
_entity_poly.pdbx_seq_one_letter_code
_entity_poly.pdbx_strand_id
1 'polypeptide(L)'
;MGSVLVPGQPRGVTMHVVRRFCGTSVGRKYIMAASGLGLALFLVVHLLGNSTIFFGATTFNSYAAHLHSLAALLRLAEIGLLLFFLVHIAFGVTLFVDNRQARPQPYAVSTSSGGRTPGSRTMFYSGLVILALLLFHLITVHFADDHGAISLLIRRHFANPWIAGFYIFGLAGLGLHLSHGLWSLWQSLGINHPLYNNLLGRGALLAALLIAGLFMAMPLLGLFWDGFLR
;
A
#
# COMPACT_ATOMS: atom_id res chain seq x y z
N MET A 1 35.22 -25.87 49.50
CA MET A 1 34.37 -26.43 48.43
C MET A 1 34.15 -25.35 47.39
N GLY A 2 34.86 -25.41 46.27
CA GLY A 2 34.80 -24.40 45.21
C GLY A 2 33.52 -24.56 44.39
N SER A 3 32.76 -23.48 44.25
CA SER A 3 31.61 -23.43 43.35
C SER A 3 32.11 -23.45 41.90
N VAL A 4 31.84 -24.56 41.23
CA VAL A 4 32.07 -24.75 39.80
C VAL A 4 31.26 -23.71 39.01
N LEU A 5 31.96 -22.82 38.31
CA LEU A 5 31.36 -22.02 37.25
C LEU A 5 30.97 -22.97 36.13
N VAL A 6 29.67 -23.14 35.88
CA VAL A 6 29.17 -23.84 34.69
C VAL A 6 29.20 -22.85 33.51
N PRO A 7 30.07 -23.01 32.50
CA PRO A 7 30.02 -22.22 31.29
C PRO A 7 29.11 -22.91 30.28
N GLY A 8 28.23 -22.14 29.63
CA GLY A 8 27.52 -22.62 28.43
C GLY A 8 26.03 -22.85 28.63
N GLN A 9 25.27 -21.76 28.70
CA GLN A 9 23.93 -21.74 28.15
C GLN A 9 23.95 -20.71 27.01
N PRO A 10 23.68 -21.08 25.75
CA PRO A 10 23.46 -20.09 24.69
C PRO A 10 22.18 -19.33 25.02
N ARG A 11 22.32 -18.22 25.77
CA ARG A 11 21.23 -17.25 25.97
C ARG A 11 20.81 -16.80 24.57
N GLY A 12 19.52 -16.76 24.27
CA GLY A 12 18.95 -16.48 22.94
C GLY A 12 19.35 -15.13 22.35
N VAL A 13 20.60 -15.00 21.89
CA VAL A 13 21.21 -13.78 21.35
C VAL A 13 20.37 -13.27 20.17
N THR A 14 19.88 -14.17 19.33
CA THR A 14 19.14 -13.84 18.10
C THR A 14 17.82 -13.10 18.38
N MET A 15 17.06 -13.55 19.40
CA MET A 15 15.76 -12.96 19.75
C MET A 15 15.93 -11.57 20.38
N HIS A 16 17.02 -11.36 21.11
CA HIS A 16 17.38 -10.05 21.67
C HIS A 16 17.82 -9.05 20.60
N VAL A 17 18.57 -9.49 19.59
CA VAL A 17 19.05 -8.61 18.49
C VAL A 17 17.89 -8.17 17.59
N VAL A 18 17.03 -9.09 17.16
CA VAL A 18 15.86 -8.76 16.31
C VAL A 18 14.91 -7.82 17.04
N ARG A 19 14.56 -8.13 18.30
CA ARG A 19 13.70 -7.26 19.12
C ARG A 19 14.31 -5.87 19.31
N ARG A 20 15.63 -5.79 19.52
CA ARG A 20 16.35 -4.52 19.67
C ARG A 20 16.34 -3.72 18.37
N PHE A 21 16.57 -4.34 17.23
CA PHE A 21 16.53 -3.68 15.92
C PHE A 21 15.15 -3.11 15.60
N CYS A 22 14.08 -3.91 15.74
CA CYS A 22 12.70 -3.47 15.55
C CYS A 22 12.28 -2.35 16.52
N GLY A 23 12.94 -2.25 17.68
CA GLY A 23 12.75 -1.18 18.65
C GLY A 23 13.41 0.15 18.27
N THR A 24 14.38 0.15 17.35
CA THR A 24 15.10 1.37 16.95
C THR A 24 14.32 2.20 15.93
N SER A 25 14.55 3.51 15.92
CA SER A 25 13.98 4.43 14.92
C SER A 25 14.41 4.08 13.49
N VAL A 26 15.63 3.57 13.31
CA VAL A 26 16.19 3.13 12.02
C VAL A 26 15.53 1.84 11.56
N GLY A 27 15.48 0.81 12.42
CA GLY A 27 14.87 -0.48 12.07
C GLY A 27 13.38 -0.35 11.72
N ARG A 28 12.63 0.48 12.45
CA ARG A 28 11.23 0.78 12.12
C ARG A 28 11.06 1.38 10.72
N LYS A 29 11.95 2.29 10.30
CA LYS A 29 11.91 2.88 8.94
C LYS A 29 12.21 1.85 7.86
N TYR A 30 13.17 0.96 8.08
CA TYR A 30 13.46 -0.13 7.13
C TYR A 30 12.29 -1.10 6.99
N ILE A 31 11.67 -1.50 8.11
CA ILE A 31 10.49 -2.39 8.09
C ILE A 31 9.30 -1.73 7.39
N MET A 32 9.07 -0.44 7.65
CA MET A 32 8.05 0.35 6.98
C MET A 32 8.30 0.45 5.45
N ALA A 33 9.54 0.69 5.06
CA ALA A 33 9.95 0.77 3.66
C ALA A 33 9.81 -0.57 2.93
N ALA A 34 10.26 -1.67 3.54
CA ALA A 34 10.20 -3.00 2.96
C ALA A 34 8.74 -3.48 2.79
N SER A 35 7.91 -3.32 3.83
CA SER A 35 6.48 -3.65 3.74
C SER A 35 5.74 -2.78 2.71
N GLY A 36 6.03 -1.47 2.67
CA GLY A 36 5.47 -0.57 1.67
C GLY A 36 5.88 -0.91 0.24
N LEU A 37 7.13 -1.32 0.03
CA LEU A 37 7.61 -1.78 -1.29
C LEU A 37 6.88 -3.06 -1.73
N GLY A 38 6.69 -4.03 -0.82
CA GLY A 38 5.92 -5.25 -1.11
C GLY A 38 4.49 -4.94 -1.57
N LEU A 39 3.80 -4.03 -0.86
CA LEU A 39 2.46 -3.57 -1.23
C LEU A 39 2.45 -2.80 -2.56
N ALA A 40 3.45 -1.96 -2.82
CA ALA A 40 3.56 -1.21 -4.08
C ALA A 40 3.80 -2.13 -5.29
N LEU A 41 4.64 -3.15 -5.14
CA LEU A 41 4.88 -4.17 -6.18
C LEU A 41 3.59 -4.94 -6.50
N PHE A 42 2.86 -5.35 -5.46
CA PHE A 42 1.55 -5.96 -5.66
C PHE A 42 0.58 -5.02 -6.38
N LEU A 43 0.53 -3.75 -6.00
CA LEU A 43 -0.36 -2.77 -6.64
C LEU A 43 -0.07 -2.64 -8.14
N VAL A 44 1.20 -2.73 -8.56
CA VAL A 44 1.58 -2.76 -9.97
C VAL A 44 1.06 -4.02 -10.66
N VAL A 45 1.31 -5.22 -10.10
CA VAL A 45 0.81 -6.47 -10.68
C VAL A 45 -0.72 -6.50 -10.72
N HIS A 46 -1.36 -6.03 -9.66
CA HIS A 46 -2.82 -5.90 -9.56
C HIS A 46 -3.35 -4.95 -10.63
N LEU A 47 -2.69 -3.81 -10.86
CA LEU A 47 -3.07 -2.88 -11.93
C LEU A 47 -2.92 -3.53 -13.31
N LEU A 48 -1.83 -4.24 -13.57
CA LEU A 48 -1.61 -4.92 -14.85
C LEU A 48 -2.71 -5.95 -15.12
N GLY A 49 -3.05 -6.76 -14.12
CA GLY A 49 -4.16 -7.72 -14.22
C GLY A 49 -5.50 -7.03 -14.45
N ASN A 50 -5.80 -5.97 -13.69
CA ASN A 50 -7.04 -5.20 -13.87
C ASN A 50 -7.08 -4.45 -15.21
N SER A 51 -5.94 -4.09 -15.79
CA SER A 51 -5.89 -3.41 -17.08
C SER A 51 -6.38 -4.30 -18.23
N THR A 52 -6.51 -5.61 -18.03
CA THR A 52 -7.17 -6.51 -18.99
C THR A 52 -8.64 -6.12 -19.24
N ILE A 53 -9.25 -5.35 -18.33
CA ILE A 53 -10.60 -4.76 -18.47
C ILE A 53 -10.74 -3.88 -19.73
N PHE A 54 -9.66 -3.22 -20.15
CA PHE A 54 -9.65 -2.35 -21.34
C PHE A 54 -9.69 -3.15 -22.65
N PHE A 55 -9.54 -4.48 -22.58
CA PHE A 55 -9.57 -5.40 -23.72
C PHE A 55 -10.86 -6.26 -23.73
N GLY A 56 -11.89 -5.85 -22.99
CA GLY A 56 -13.22 -6.45 -23.02
C GLY A 56 -13.45 -7.56 -21.98
N ALA A 57 -14.72 -7.95 -21.84
CA ALA A 57 -15.18 -8.87 -20.80
C ALA A 57 -14.55 -10.27 -20.91
N THR A 58 -14.44 -10.81 -22.12
CA THR A 58 -13.84 -12.13 -22.35
C THR A 58 -12.39 -12.20 -21.88
N THR A 59 -11.58 -11.19 -22.23
CA THR A 59 -10.16 -11.12 -21.84
C THR A 59 -10.02 -11.00 -20.33
N PHE A 60 -10.82 -10.13 -19.70
CA PHE A 60 -10.81 -9.92 -18.25
C PHE A 60 -11.19 -11.19 -17.49
N ASN A 61 -12.27 -11.86 -17.90
CA ASN A 61 -12.73 -13.11 -17.28
C ASN A 61 -11.73 -14.25 -17.47
N SER A 62 -11.13 -14.37 -18.66
CA SER A 62 -10.12 -15.39 -18.95
C SER A 62 -8.87 -15.21 -18.09
N TYR A 63 -8.40 -13.96 -17.94
CA TYR A 63 -7.28 -13.64 -17.06
C TYR A 63 -7.58 -14.00 -15.60
N ALA A 64 -8.76 -13.62 -15.10
CA ALA A 64 -9.19 -13.97 -13.73
C ALA A 64 -9.25 -15.49 -13.52
N ALA A 65 -9.82 -16.24 -14.48
CA ALA A 65 -9.88 -17.70 -14.43
C ALA A 65 -8.49 -18.34 -14.43
N HIS A 66 -7.55 -17.81 -15.23
CA HIS A 66 -6.17 -18.29 -15.24
C HIS A 66 -5.46 -18.03 -13.92
N LEU A 67 -5.63 -16.86 -13.30
CA LEU A 67 -5.06 -16.60 -11.97
C LEU A 67 -5.64 -17.55 -10.91
N HIS A 68 -6.94 -17.82 -10.95
CA HIS A 68 -7.60 -18.72 -10.00
C HIS A 68 -7.17 -20.18 -10.18
N SER A 69 -6.77 -20.60 -11.38
CA SER A 69 -6.21 -21.93 -11.60
C SER A 69 -4.83 -22.11 -10.94
N LEU A 70 -4.11 -21.01 -10.67
CA LEU A 70 -2.86 -20.97 -9.91
C LEU A 70 -3.10 -20.85 -8.39
N ALA A 71 -4.06 -21.61 -7.86
CA ALA A 71 -4.58 -21.46 -6.50
C ALA A 71 -3.50 -21.43 -5.42
N ALA A 72 -2.48 -22.29 -5.48
CA ALA A 72 -1.40 -22.30 -4.49
C ALA A 72 -0.58 -21.01 -4.47
N LEU A 73 -0.26 -20.46 -5.65
CA LEU A 73 0.46 -19.20 -5.79
C LEU A 73 -0.40 -18.03 -5.32
N LEU A 74 -1.69 -18.04 -5.66
CA LEU A 74 -2.65 -17.02 -5.24
C LEU A 74 -2.80 -16.99 -3.72
N ARG A 75 -2.94 -18.14 -3.06
CA ARG A 75 -3.01 -18.24 -1.59
C ARG A 75 -1.73 -17.77 -0.91
N LEU A 76 -0.57 -18.08 -1.48
CA LEU A 76 0.71 -17.57 -0.98
C LEU A 76 0.77 -16.04 -1.08
N ALA A 77 0.34 -15.48 -2.21
CA ALA A 77 0.26 -14.04 -2.40
C ALA A 77 -0.71 -13.40 -1.40
N GLU A 78 -1.91 -13.93 -1.19
CA GLU A 78 -2.88 -13.42 -0.21
C GLU A 78 -2.30 -13.36 1.22
N ILE A 79 -1.69 -14.45 1.68
CA ILE A 79 -1.08 -14.50 3.02
C ILE A 79 0.08 -13.50 3.10
N GLY A 80 0.94 -13.45 2.09
CA GLY A 80 2.05 -12.50 2.03
C GLY A 80 1.58 -11.05 2.07
N LEU A 81 0.52 -10.72 1.33
CA LEU A 81 -0.07 -9.38 1.29
C LEU A 81 -0.69 -8.99 2.62
N LEU A 82 -1.43 -9.90 3.26
CA LEU A 82 -1.99 -9.67 4.59
C LEU A 82 -0.86 -9.36 5.58
N LEU A 83 0.23 -10.13 5.55
CA LEU A 83 1.39 -9.89 6.41
C LEU A 83 2.04 -8.53 6.13
N PHE A 84 2.32 -8.19 4.86
CA PHE A 84 2.87 -6.89 4.51
C PHE A 84 1.95 -5.74 4.96
N PHE A 85 0.64 -5.89 4.77
CA PHE A 85 -0.36 -4.88 5.13
C PHE A 85 -0.42 -4.66 6.65
N LEU A 86 -0.49 -5.73 7.44
CA LEU A 86 -0.52 -5.64 8.90
C LEU A 86 0.77 -5.03 9.46
N VAL A 87 1.93 -5.45 8.94
CA VAL A 87 3.23 -4.86 9.32
C VAL A 87 3.28 -3.38 8.96
N HIS A 88 2.83 -3.02 7.75
CA HIS A 88 2.83 -1.64 7.27
C HIS A 88 1.95 -0.73 8.14
N ILE A 89 0.74 -1.16 8.49
CA ILE A 89 -0.14 -0.40 9.37
C ILE A 89 0.44 -0.31 10.78
N ALA A 90 0.89 -1.41 11.37
CA ALA A 90 1.40 -1.42 12.74
C ALA A 90 2.58 -0.45 12.91
N PHE A 91 3.55 -0.49 11.99
CA PHE A 91 4.70 0.41 12.02
C PHE A 91 4.32 1.84 11.61
N GLY A 92 3.38 2.02 10.67
CA GLY A 92 2.85 3.33 10.30
C GLY A 92 2.16 4.05 11.45
N VAL A 93 1.32 3.35 12.22
CA VAL A 93 0.66 3.86 13.43
C VAL A 93 1.69 4.17 14.51
N THR A 94 2.65 3.25 14.75
CA THR A 94 3.72 3.48 15.73
C THR A 94 4.50 4.74 15.41
N LEU A 95 4.95 4.91 14.15
CA LEU A 95 5.67 6.11 13.72
C LEU A 95 4.82 7.37 13.81
N PHE A 96 3.52 7.29 13.53
CA PHE A 96 2.60 8.42 13.68
C PHE A 96 2.47 8.87 15.14
N VAL A 97 2.28 7.92 16.06
CA VAL A 97 2.18 8.18 17.51
C VAL A 97 3.50 8.74 18.05
N ASP A 98 4.63 8.11 17.72
CA ASP A 98 5.97 8.57 18.13
C ASP A 98 6.22 10.01 17.65
N ASN A 99 5.92 10.30 16.38
CA ASN A 99 6.09 11.65 15.81
C ASN A 99 5.17 12.70 16.47
N ARG A 100 3.99 12.30 16.93
CA ARG A 100 3.05 13.19 17.63
C ARG A 100 3.48 13.43 19.07
N GLN A 101 3.92 12.40 19.77
CA GLN A 101 4.41 12.49 21.16
C GLN A 101 5.71 13.28 21.26
N ALA A 102 6.59 13.18 20.26
CA ALA A 102 7.81 13.97 20.18
C ALA A 102 7.55 15.49 19.97
N ARG A 103 6.29 15.91 19.81
CA ARG A 103 5.89 17.31 19.55
C ARG A 103 4.80 17.76 20.54
N PRO A 104 5.11 17.89 21.84
CA PRO A 104 4.14 18.32 22.85
C PRO A 104 3.76 19.81 22.74
N GLN A 105 4.60 20.65 22.13
CA GLN A 105 4.30 22.04 21.83
C GLN A 105 4.32 22.27 20.30
N PRO A 106 3.33 22.96 19.72
CA PRO A 106 3.34 23.28 18.30
C PRO A 106 4.52 24.19 17.95
N TYR A 107 5.07 24.05 16.74
CA TYR A 107 6.18 24.88 16.29
C TYR A 107 5.78 26.36 16.28
N ALA A 108 6.58 27.21 16.93
CA ALA A 108 6.41 28.65 16.93
C ALA A 108 6.49 29.26 15.52
N VAL A 109 7.17 28.57 14.58
CA VAL A 109 7.26 28.95 13.17
C VAL A 109 7.01 27.71 12.30
N SER A 110 6.05 27.81 11.38
CA SER A 110 5.77 26.80 10.36
C SER A 110 6.72 26.95 9.15
N THR A 111 8.03 26.86 9.36
CA THR A 111 8.97 26.73 8.23
C THR A 111 8.94 25.30 7.69
N SER A 112 8.99 25.13 6.36
CA SER A 112 9.13 23.79 5.76
C SER A 112 10.56 23.23 5.86
N SER A 113 11.40 23.86 6.69
CA SER A 113 12.81 23.55 6.91
C SER A 113 12.96 22.09 7.34
N GLY A 114 13.26 21.22 6.38
CA GLY A 114 13.47 19.78 6.60
C GLY A 114 12.54 18.82 5.85
N GLY A 115 11.71 19.25 4.89
CA GLY A 115 11.04 18.33 3.96
C GLY A 115 9.60 17.92 4.33
N ARG A 116 8.87 18.77 5.05
CA ARG A 116 7.45 18.52 5.41
C ARG A 116 6.50 18.84 4.24
N THR A 117 6.34 17.91 3.32
CA THR A 117 5.47 18.04 2.14
C THR A 117 3.97 17.85 2.47
N PRO A 118 3.03 18.34 1.65
CA PRO A 118 1.60 18.04 1.80
C PRO A 118 1.29 16.53 1.85
N GLY A 119 2.02 15.73 1.06
CA GLY A 119 1.96 14.27 1.12
C GLY A 119 2.33 13.74 2.51
N SER A 120 3.45 14.18 3.09
CA SER A 120 3.86 13.79 4.45
C SER A 120 2.82 14.17 5.52
N ARG A 121 2.18 15.34 5.37
CA ARG A 121 1.13 15.81 6.31
C ARG A 121 -0.13 14.96 6.26
N THR A 122 -0.43 14.36 5.10
CA THR A 122 -1.65 13.61 4.86
C THR A 122 -1.46 12.09 4.98
N MET A 123 -0.24 11.58 5.08
CA MET A 123 0.06 10.13 5.07
C MET A 123 -0.80 9.26 5.97
N PHE A 124 -1.00 9.67 7.23
CA PHE A 124 -1.82 8.89 8.15
C PHE A 124 -3.29 8.86 7.70
N TYR A 125 -3.83 10.02 7.30
CA TYR A 125 -5.22 10.15 6.84
C TYR A 125 -5.45 9.46 5.50
N SER A 126 -4.53 9.58 4.55
CA SER A 126 -4.60 8.85 3.28
C SER A 126 -4.50 7.33 3.50
N GLY A 127 -3.72 6.88 4.50
CA GLY A 127 -3.71 5.49 4.94
C GLY A 127 -5.07 5.01 5.45
N LEU A 128 -5.78 5.82 6.24
CA LEU A 128 -7.15 5.49 6.68
C LEU A 128 -8.15 5.44 5.52
N VAL A 129 -8.04 6.35 4.56
CA VAL A 129 -8.86 6.35 3.34
C VAL A 129 -8.61 5.06 2.53
N ILE A 130 -7.35 4.64 2.37
CA ILE A 130 -7.00 3.39 1.70
C ILE A 130 -7.52 2.19 2.48
N LEU A 131 -7.44 2.19 3.82
CA LEU A 131 -7.97 1.10 4.63
C LEU A 131 -9.48 0.95 4.42
N ALA A 132 -10.23 2.05 4.39
CA ALA A 132 -11.65 2.04 4.07
C ALA A 132 -11.90 1.51 2.64
N LEU A 133 -11.13 1.97 1.66
CA LEU A 133 -11.19 1.47 0.27
C LEU A 133 -10.93 -0.03 0.21
N LEU A 134 -9.89 -0.51 0.90
CA LEU A 134 -9.49 -1.92 0.88
C LEU A 134 -10.56 -2.81 1.50
N LEU A 135 -11.10 -2.44 2.67
CA LEU A 135 -12.16 -3.21 3.31
C LEU A 135 -13.39 -3.30 2.40
N PHE A 136 -13.81 -2.17 1.83
CA PHE A 136 -14.91 -2.15 0.87
C PHE A 136 -14.62 -3.00 -0.37
N HIS A 137 -13.41 -2.89 -0.94
CA HIS A 137 -12.99 -3.68 -2.10
C HIS A 137 -12.96 -5.18 -1.80
N LEU A 138 -12.46 -5.59 -0.63
CA LEU A 138 -12.45 -7.00 -0.24
C LEU A 138 -13.87 -7.54 -0.06
N ILE A 139 -14.75 -6.78 0.59
CA ILE A 139 -16.15 -7.20 0.80
C ILE A 139 -16.90 -7.29 -0.53
N THR A 140 -16.73 -6.33 -1.42
CA THR A 140 -17.54 -6.19 -2.64
C THR A 140 -16.99 -6.93 -3.85
N VAL A 141 -15.73 -7.35 -3.84
CA VAL A 141 -15.10 -8.04 -4.97
C VAL A 141 -14.51 -9.39 -4.55
N HIS A 142 -13.62 -9.43 -3.56
CA HIS A 142 -12.91 -10.66 -3.19
C HIS A 142 -13.81 -11.67 -2.45
N PHE A 143 -14.65 -11.19 -1.54
CA PHE A 143 -15.60 -11.99 -0.76
C PHE A 143 -17.05 -11.86 -1.27
N ALA A 144 -17.23 -11.32 -2.48
CA ALA A 144 -18.56 -11.22 -3.07
C ALA A 144 -19.13 -12.62 -3.33
N ASP A 145 -20.35 -12.86 -2.88
CA ASP A 145 -21.08 -14.10 -3.14
C ASP A 145 -21.75 -14.02 -4.53
N ASP A 146 -20.91 -13.98 -5.57
CA ASP A 146 -21.34 -13.95 -6.96
C ASP A 146 -20.67 -15.09 -7.73
N HIS A 147 -21.47 -16.07 -8.13
CA HIS A 147 -21.01 -17.21 -8.95
C HIS A 147 -20.95 -16.87 -10.46
N GLY A 148 -21.25 -15.63 -10.84
CA GLY A 148 -21.20 -15.16 -12.21
C GLY A 148 -19.81 -14.72 -12.68
N ALA A 149 -19.74 -14.23 -13.92
CA ALA A 149 -18.52 -13.67 -14.47
C ALA A 149 -18.10 -12.40 -13.73
N ILE A 150 -16.81 -12.30 -13.35
CA ILE A 150 -16.26 -11.15 -12.62
C ILE A 150 -16.47 -9.83 -13.39
N SER A 151 -16.43 -9.86 -14.73
CA SER A 151 -16.73 -8.68 -15.55
C SER A 151 -18.13 -8.11 -15.29
N LEU A 152 -19.12 -8.97 -15.06
CA LEU A 152 -20.50 -8.56 -14.80
C LEU A 152 -20.66 -7.97 -13.40
N LEU A 153 -19.93 -8.50 -12.42
CA LEU A 153 -19.86 -7.92 -11.07
C LEU A 153 -19.30 -6.49 -11.13
N ILE A 154 -18.13 -6.32 -11.75
CA ILE A 154 -17.45 -5.02 -11.87
C ILE A 154 -18.29 -4.02 -12.68
N ARG A 155 -18.91 -4.45 -13.78
CA ARG A 155 -19.82 -3.61 -14.56
C ARG A 155 -20.98 -3.10 -13.71
N ARG A 156 -21.65 -3.95 -12.94
CA ARG A 156 -22.75 -3.55 -12.04
C ARG A 156 -22.28 -2.59 -10.94
N HIS A 157 -21.10 -2.84 -10.37
CA HIS A 157 -20.53 -1.99 -9.35
C HIS A 157 -20.25 -0.59 -9.88
N PHE A 158 -19.55 -0.47 -11.01
CA PHE A 158 -19.16 0.83 -11.54
C PHE A 158 -20.28 1.57 -12.28
N ALA A 159 -21.37 0.90 -12.66
CA ALA A 159 -22.60 1.57 -13.08
C ALA A 159 -23.32 2.28 -11.92
N ASN A 160 -23.03 1.94 -10.66
CA ASN A 160 -23.59 2.62 -9.50
C ASN A 160 -22.71 3.84 -9.11
N PRO A 161 -23.24 5.08 -9.19
CA PRO A 161 -22.47 6.30 -8.92
C PRO A 161 -21.91 6.37 -7.49
N TRP A 162 -22.59 5.78 -6.51
CA TRP A 162 -22.11 5.76 -5.13
C TRP A 162 -20.89 4.86 -4.96
N ILE A 163 -20.94 3.68 -5.57
CA ILE A 163 -19.83 2.71 -5.53
C ILE A 163 -18.63 3.28 -6.29
N ALA A 164 -18.82 3.71 -7.54
CA ALA A 164 -17.75 4.30 -8.34
C ALA A 164 -17.17 5.56 -7.69
N GLY A 165 -18.01 6.44 -7.14
CA GLY A 165 -17.57 7.63 -6.39
C GLY A 165 -16.70 7.27 -5.18
N PHE A 166 -17.08 6.24 -4.42
CA PHE A 166 -16.27 5.74 -3.30
C PHE A 166 -14.91 5.22 -3.76
N TYR A 167 -14.85 4.44 -4.85
CA TYR A 167 -13.59 3.99 -5.45
C TYR A 167 -12.73 5.17 -5.90
N ILE A 168 -13.30 6.16 -6.60
CA ILE A 168 -12.59 7.35 -7.07
C ILE A 168 -11.97 8.12 -5.89
N PHE A 169 -12.73 8.35 -4.82
CA PHE A 169 -12.24 9.01 -3.61
C PHE A 169 -11.10 8.22 -2.95
N GLY A 170 -11.28 6.90 -2.79
CA GLY A 170 -10.25 6.02 -2.23
C GLY A 170 -8.96 6.02 -3.06
N LEU A 171 -9.10 5.98 -4.39
CA LEU A 171 -7.98 5.99 -5.33
C LEU A 171 -7.25 7.34 -5.36
N ALA A 172 -7.94 8.46 -5.13
CA ALA A 172 -7.28 9.75 -4.91
C ALA A 172 -6.43 9.73 -3.63
N GLY A 173 -6.95 9.15 -2.55
CA GLY A 173 -6.19 8.88 -1.33
C GLY A 173 -4.97 7.99 -1.58
N LEU A 174 -5.13 6.92 -2.37
CA LEU A 174 -4.06 6.04 -2.80
C LEU A 174 -2.97 6.78 -3.58
N GLY A 175 -3.34 7.63 -4.54
CA GLY A 175 -2.38 8.44 -5.30
C GLY A 175 -1.54 9.35 -4.40
N LEU A 176 -2.17 10.03 -3.44
CA LEU A 176 -1.46 10.86 -2.45
C LEU A 176 -0.50 10.02 -1.59
N HIS A 177 -0.99 8.90 -1.05
CA HIS A 177 -0.19 8.01 -0.20
C HIS A 177 0.99 7.41 -0.95
N LEU A 178 0.77 6.93 -2.18
CA LEU A 178 1.78 6.30 -3.02
C LEU A 178 2.84 7.32 -3.47
N SER A 179 2.44 8.55 -3.83
CA SER A 179 3.38 9.60 -4.25
C SER A 179 4.41 9.92 -3.17
N HIS A 180 3.97 10.01 -1.91
CA HIS A 180 4.87 10.24 -0.78
C HIS A 180 5.59 8.96 -0.36
N GLY A 181 4.90 7.83 -0.33
CA GLY A 181 5.45 6.52 0.02
C GLY A 181 6.65 6.16 -0.85
N LEU A 182 6.51 6.23 -2.17
CA LEU A 182 7.59 5.95 -3.13
C LEU A 182 8.75 6.94 -2.99
N TRP A 183 8.48 8.22 -2.76
CA TRP A 183 9.56 9.18 -2.51
C TRP A 183 10.31 8.87 -1.19
N SER A 184 9.58 8.58 -0.12
CA SER A 184 10.14 8.28 1.21
C SER A 184 10.89 6.94 1.26
N LEU A 185 10.55 6.01 0.37
CA LEU A 185 11.23 4.73 0.19
C LEU A 185 12.70 4.96 -0.17
N TRP A 186 12.98 5.82 -1.15
CA TRP A 186 14.34 6.15 -1.55
C TRP A 186 15.17 6.70 -0.39
N GLN A 187 14.57 7.58 0.41
CA GLN A 187 15.20 8.16 1.59
C GLN A 187 15.50 7.10 2.67
N SER A 188 14.58 6.15 2.85
CA SER A 188 14.71 5.08 3.85
C SER A 188 15.75 4.04 3.46
N LEU A 189 15.96 3.82 2.15
CA LEU A 189 17.02 2.95 1.60
C LEU A 189 18.40 3.63 1.55
N GLY A 190 18.50 4.90 1.98
CA GLY A 190 19.77 5.66 1.93
C GLY A 190 20.09 6.27 0.57
N ILE A 191 19.19 6.15 -0.41
CA ILE A 191 19.30 6.81 -1.72
C ILE A 191 18.83 8.26 -1.57
N ASN A 192 19.66 9.08 -0.92
CA ASN A 192 19.37 10.46 -0.57
C ASN A 192 20.55 11.36 -0.95
N HIS A 193 20.36 12.17 -1.99
CA HIS A 193 21.35 13.18 -2.39
C HIS A 193 20.70 14.38 -3.06
N PRO A 194 21.15 15.63 -2.79
CA PRO A 194 20.56 16.84 -3.35
C PRO A 194 20.45 16.85 -4.89
N LEU A 195 21.41 16.22 -5.58
CA LEU A 195 21.43 16.18 -7.05
C LEU A 195 20.25 15.42 -7.68
N TYR A 196 19.82 14.31 -7.06
CA TYR A 196 18.79 13.45 -7.64
C TYR A 196 17.49 13.37 -6.82
N ASN A 197 17.44 13.93 -5.61
CA ASN A 197 16.22 13.93 -4.78
C ASN A 197 15.01 14.56 -5.48
N ASN A 198 15.23 15.64 -6.25
CA ASN A 198 14.16 16.28 -7.02
C ASN A 198 13.66 15.38 -8.17
N LEU A 199 14.56 14.68 -8.86
CA LEU A 199 14.21 13.73 -9.91
C LEU A 199 13.42 12.55 -9.34
N LEU A 200 13.91 11.95 -8.27
CA LEU A 200 13.24 10.84 -7.59
C LEU A 200 11.85 11.23 -7.06
N GLY A 201 11.70 12.45 -6.53
CA GLY A 201 10.40 12.98 -6.10
C GLY A 201 9.41 13.16 -7.24
N ARG A 202 9.86 13.70 -8.38
CA ARG A 202 9.01 13.82 -9.58
C ARG A 202 8.65 12.44 -10.14
N GLY A 203 9.60 11.52 -10.19
CA GLY A 203 9.36 10.13 -10.62
C GLY A 203 8.32 9.43 -9.74
N ALA A 204 8.43 9.56 -8.42
CA ALA A 204 7.45 9.02 -7.48
C ALA A 204 6.04 9.62 -7.68
N LEU A 205 5.94 10.93 -7.92
CA LEU A 205 4.68 11.58 -8.24
C LEU A 205 4.09 11.06 -9.56
N LEU A 206 4.88 11.00 -10.63
CA LEU A 206 4.43 10.52 -11.94
C LEU A 206 3.95 9.06 -11.87
N ALA A 207 4.70 8.19 -11.19
CA ALA A 207 4.32 6.80 -10.99
C ALA A 207 2.99 6.69 -10.22
N ALA A 208 2.82 7.48 -9.16
CA ALA A 208 1.59 7.49 -8.38
C ALA A 208 0.38 8.00 -9.17
N LEU A 209 0.54 9.07 -9.96
CA LEU A 209 -0.50 9.59 -10.83
C LEU A 209 -0.89 8.60 -11.93
N LEU A 210 0.09 7.92 -12.53
CA LEU A 210 -0.18 6.90 -13.56
C LEU A 210 -0.96 5.72 -12.96
N ILE A 211 -0.50 5.17 -11.83
CA ILE A 211 -1.15 4.02 -11.18
C ILE A 211 -2.56 4.38 -10.73
N ALA A 212 -2.72 5.49 -9.99
CA ALA A 212 -4.03 5.92 -9.51
C ALA A 212 -4.96 6.30 -10.67
N GLY A 213 -4.44 6.98 -11.70
CA GLY A 213 -5.19 7.38 -12.88
C GLY A 213 -5.74 6.20 -13.67
N LEU A 214 -4.91 5.16 -13.91
CA LEU A 214 -5.36 3.97 -14.61
C LEU A 214 -6.42 3.19 -13.82
N PHE A 215 -6.27 3.04 -12.50
CA PHE A 215 -7.33 2.48 -11.67
C PHE A 215 -8.59 3.34 -11.70
N MET A 216 -8.46 4.67 -11.65
CA MET A 216 -9.59 5.61 -11.63
C MET A 216 -10.32 5.66 -12.97
N ALA A 217 -9.65 5.37 -14.08
CA ALA A 217 -10.28 5.24 -15.38
C ALA A 217 -11.35 4.14 -15.41
N MET A 218 -11.17 3.05 -14.65
CA MET A 218 -12.12 1.92 -14.64
C MET A 218 -13.52 2.30 -14.11
N PRO A 219 -13.68 2.89 -12.90
CA PRO A 219 -15.00 3.37 -12.43
C PRO A 219 -15.52 4.54 -13.26
N LEU A 220 -14.66 5.43 -13.79
CA LEU A 220 -15.10 6.51 -14.68
C LEU A 220 -15.72 5.97 -15.97
N LEU A 221 -15.08 4.98 -16.61
CA LEU A 221 -15.64 4.32 -17.78
C LEU A 221 -16.94 3.59 -17.43
N GLY A 222 -17.01 2.91 -16.28
CA GLY A 222 -18.25 2.25 -15.86
C GLY A 222 -19.42 3.21 -15.62
N LEU A 223 -19.16 4.46 -15.24
CA LEU A 223 -20.20 5.49 -15.06
C LEU A 223 -20.62 6.17 -16.34
N PHE A 224 -19.67 6.45 -17.23
CA PHE A 224 -19.89 7.35 -18.37
C PHE A 224 -19.90 6.64 -19.72
N TRP A 225 -19.57 5.35 -19.77
CA TRP A 225 -19.57 4.59 -21.01
C TRP A 225 -20.44 3.33 -20.90
N ASP A 226 -21.60 3.39 -21.55
CA ASP A 226 -22.56 2.30 -21.59
C ASP A 226 -22.00 0.97 -22.11
N GLY A 227 -21.00 1.04 -23.00
CA GLY A 227 -20.31 -0.12 -23.59
C GLY A 227 -19.29 -0.80 -22.67
N PHE A 228 -19.04 -0.25 -21.49
CA PHE A 228 -18.06 -0.79 -20.54
C PHE A 228 -18.39 -2.23 -20.15
N LEU A 229 -17.51 -3.16 -20.54
CA LEU A 229 -17.64 -4.60 -20.31
C LEU A 229 -18.98 -5.20 -20.81
N ARG A 230 -19.50 -4.70 -21.93
CA ARG A 230 -20.55 -5.39 -22.69
C ARG A 230 -19.98 -6.57 -23.48
#